data_AF-A0A7T0DT26-F1
#
_entry.id   AF-A0A7T0DT26-F1
#
_cell.length_a   1.000
_cell.length_b   1.000
_cell.length_c   1.000
_cell.angle_alpha   90.00
_cell.angle_beta   90.00
_cell.angle_gamma   90.00
#
_symmetry.space_group_name_H-M   'P 1'
#
loop_
_entity.id
_entity.type
_entity.pdbx_description
1 polymer ?
#
loop_
_entity_poly.entity_id
_entity_poly.type
_entity_poly.pdbx_seq_one_letter_code
_entity_poly.pdbx_strand_id
1 'polypeptide(L)'
;MSAGTLALTNDSDVVVGTGTTFSTELTTGDFMVSTIGGITYTLPVKTVNNDTQVTLISNYPGPTETGSAWYAVPRATQNLVTAAIVAQATEALRGQNYDKANWQAVFSASGNITVMLPDGSTFTGPSWNKIVELLNDIDPVALQTLATQVHADALQVQEDREDVDAKAAQVTLDAQSASTDAQTAATERAAAENAKEGANKFLI
;
A
#
# COMPACT_ATOMS: atom_id res chain seq x y z
N MET A 1 22.51 34.77 20.55
CA MET A 1 23.68 35.06 21.39
C MET A 1 23.16 35.23 22.80
N SER A 2 23.85 34.67 23.79
CA SER A 2 23.55 34.91 25.20
C SER A 2 23.77 36.38 25.57
N ALA A 3 23.18 36.83 26.68
CA ALA A 3 23.34 38.21 27.12
C ALA A 3 24.78 38.48 27.59
N GLY A 4 25.25 39.71 27.39
CA GLY A 4 26.59 40.14 27.79
C GLY A 4 27.72 39.57 26.92
N THR A 5 28.95 39.75 27.39
CA THR A 5 30.16 39.34 26.68
C THR A 5 31.16 38.67 27.61
N LEU A 6 32.07 37.88 27.02
CA LEU A 6 33.13 37.19 27.74
C LEU A 6 34.47 37.94 27.61
N ALA A 7 35.22 37.93 28.71
CA ALA A 7 36.64 38.16 28.77
C ALA A 7 37.33 36.81 29.01
N LEU A 8 38.12 36.39 28.02
CA LEU A 8 38.85 35.14 28.01
C LEU A 8 40.34 35.46 28.07
N THR A 9 41.05 34.81 28.97
CA THR A 9 42.50 34.99 29.14
C THR A 9 43.23 33.72 28.73
N ASN A 10 44.24 33.85 27.87
CA ASN A 10 45.05 32.73 27.45
C ASN A 10 45.63 31.98 28.66
N ASP A 11 45.55 30.65 28.61
CA ASP A 11 46.03 29.75 29.67
C ASP A 11 45.39 29.96 31.04
N SER A 12 44.15 30.46 31.07
CA SER A 12 43.33 30.60 32.27
C SER A 12 42.09 29.71 32.19
N ASP A 13 41.71 29.09 33.31
CA ASP A 13 40.42 28.42 33.47
C ASP A 13 39.31 29.37 33.93
N VAL A 14 39.62 30.61 34.30
CA VAL A 14 38.63 31.62 34.70
C VAL A 14 38.14 32.39 33.49
N VAL A 15 36.82 32.44 33.34
CA VAL A 15 36.09 33.29 32.38
C VAL A 15 35.35 34.38 33.16
N VAL A 16 35.53 35.63 32.74
CA VAL A 16 34.84 36.78 33.32
C VAL A 16 33.80 37.28 32.33
N GLY A 17 32.59 37.52 32.79
CA GLY A 17 31.49 38.05 32.01
C GLY A 17 31.24 39.53 32.30
N THR A 18 30.80 40.28 31.29
CA THR A 18 30.29 41.65 31.44
C THR A 18 28.84 41.69 30.95
N GLY A 19 27.91 42.07 31.83
CA GLY A 19 26.47 42.08 31.52
C GLY A 19 25.88 40.67 31.34
N THR A 20 26.56 39.65 31.87
CA THR A 20 26.14 38.24 31.84
C THR A 20 25.29 37.89 33.06
N THR A 21 24.52 36.82 32.93
CA THR A 21 23.76 36.20 34.03
C THR A 21 24.03 34.70 34.09
N PHE A 22 25.29 34.32 34.36
CA PHE A 22 25.71 32.92 34.29
C PHE A 22 24.93 32.00 35.24
N SER A 23 24.54 32.46 36.42
CA SER A 23 23.84 31.59 37.39
C SER A 23 22.45 31.14 36.93
N THR A 24 21.84 31.87 35.99
CA THR A 24 20.53 31.54 35.42
C THR A 24 20.64 30.85 34.07
N GLU A 25 21.69 31.14 33.30
CA GLU A 25 21.86 30.61 31.93
C GLU A 25 22.67 29.31 31.86
N LEU A 26 23.50 29.03 32.88
CA LEU A 26 24.43 27.92 32.89
C LEU A 26 24.29 27.09 34.16
N THR A 27 24.48 25.79 34.01
CA THR A 27 24.72 24.85 35.10
C THR A 27 26.09 24.20 34.92
N THR A 28 26.70 23.70 36.00
CA THR A 28 27.92 22.88 35.92
C THR A 28 27.76 21.75 34.89
N GLY A 29 28.76 21.63 34.01
CA GLY A 29 28.80 20.64 32.93
C GLY A 29 28.20 21.12 31.61
N ASP A 30 27.60 22.31 31.56
CA ASP A 30 27.23 22.97 30.31
C ASP A 30 28.47 23.48 29.57
N PHE A 31 28.28 23.95 28.34
CA PHE A 31 29.33 24.55 27.54
C PHE A 31 29.00 25.99 27.20
N MET A 32 30.02 26.85 27.19
CA MET A 32 29.97 28.15 26.53
C MET A 32 30.67 28.04 25.18
N VAL A 33 30.06 28.56 24.12
CA VAL A 33 30.67 28.59 22.79
C VAL A 33 30.91 30.03 22.38
N SER A 34 32.14 30.34 21.98
CA SER A 34 32.56 31.68 21.53
C SER A 34 33.49 31.56 20.32
N THR A 35 33.40 32.50 19.38
CA THR A 35 34.27 32.55 18.18
C THR A 35 35.20 33.75 18.28
N ILE A 36 36.50 33.50 18.38
CA ILE A 36 37.54 34.52 18.48
C ILE A 36 38.54 34.36 17.33
N GLY A 37 38.78 35.43 16.58
CA GLY A 37 39.69 35.40 15.43
C GLY A 37 39.29 34.39 14.35
N GLY A 38 37.99 34.08 14.21
CA GLY A 38 37.47 33.08 13.27
C GLY A 38 37.54 31.63 13.75
N ILE A 39 38.06 31.37 14.95
CA ILE A 39 38.14 30.03 15.55
C ILE A 39 37.06 29.90 16.62
N THR A 40 36.25 28.84 16.55
CA THR A 40 35.21 28.52 17.54
C THR A 40 35.80 27.70 18.68
N TYR A 41 35.66 28.21 19.89
CA TYR A 41 36.08 27.56 21.13
C TYR A 41 34.86 27.04 21.88
N THR A 42 34.92 25.77 22.29
CA THR A 42 33.92 25.13 23.15
C THR A 42 34.50 25.03 24.55
N LEU A 43 33.92 25.78 25.48
CA LEU A 43 34.45 26.02 26.82
C LEU A 43 33.60 25.27 27.85
N PRO A 44 34.04 24.09 28.33
CA PRO A 44 33.28 23.30 29.30
C PRO A 44 33.27 23.97 30.68
N VAL A 45 32.09 24.21 31.23
CA VAL A 45 31.87 24.81 32.54
C VAL A 45 32.11 23.78 33.64
N LYS A 46 33.12 24.00 34.47
CA LYS A 46 33.35 23.22 35.70
C LYS A 46 32.46 23.72 36.83
N THR A 47 32.44 25.03 37.03
CA THR A 47 31.66 25.66 38.11
C THR A 47 31.17 27.03 37.66
N VAL A 48 29.91 27.35 37.97
CA VAL A 48 29.41 28.72 37.89
C VAL A 48 29.67 29.38 39.25
N ASN A 49 30.62 30.31 39.31
CA ASN A 49 31.01 30.95 40.57
C ASN A 49 29.99 32.03 40.98
N ASN A 50 29.51 32.81 40.02
CA ASN A 50 28.46 33.84 40.15
C ASN A 50 28.00 34.28 38.75
N ASP A 51 27.11 35.28 38.66
CA ASP A 51 26.55 35.80 37.39
C ASP A 51 27.59 36.29 36.37
N THR A 52 28.79 36.62 36.83
CA THR A 52 29.86 37.23 36.02
C THR A 52 31.17 36.45 36.04
N GLN A 53 31.20 35.26 36.65
CA GLN A 53 32.40 34.44 36.67
C GLN A 53 32.07 32.95 36.60
N VAL A 54 32.79 32.27 35.72
CA VAL A 54 32.75 30.82 35.54
C VAL A 54 34.17 30.27 35.57
N THR A 55 34.34 29.08 36.14
CA THR A 55 35.58 28.29 36.05
C THR A 55 35.38 27.16 35.04
N LEU A 56 36.33 26.97 34.14
CA LEU A 56 36.32 25.94 33.10
C LEU A 56 36.95 24.63 33.58
N ILE A 57 36.70 23.54 32.87
CA ILE A 57 37.36 22.25 33.15
C ILE A 57 38.83 22.27 32.73
N SER A 58 39.14 22.96 31.64
CA SER A 58 40.48 23.11 31.08
C SER A 58 40.76 24.57 30.78
N ASN A 59 42.02 24.97 30.91
CA ASN A 59 42.47 26.31 30.54
C ASN A 59 42.09 26.64 29.09
N TYR A 60 41.68 27.88 28.86
CA TYR A 60 41.34 28.38 27.55
C TYR A 60 42.62 28.51 26.68
N PRO A 61 42.72 27.79 25.55
CA PRO A 61 43.95 27.74 24.75
C PRO A 61 44.07 28.88 23.73
N GLY A 62 43.02 29.68 23.55
CA GLY A 62 42.97 30.73 22.53
C GLY A 62 43.59 32.06 22.97
N PRO A 63 43.58 33.09 22.10
CA PRO A 63 44.14 34.40 22.40
C PRO A 63 43.31 35.13 23.48
N THR A 64 43.99 35.90 24.32
CA THR A 64 43.34 36.79 25.30
C THR A 64 42.51 37.83 24.57
N GLU A 65 41.20 37.86 24.85
CA GLU A 65 40.25 38.75 24.17
C GLU A 65 39.13 39.15 25.16
N THR A 66 38.60 40.35 25.00
CA THR A 66 37.46 40.85 25.79
C THR A 66 36.32 41.26 24.88
N GLY A 67 35.09 41.26 25.39
CA GLY A 67 33.93 41.61 24.59
C GLY A 67 33.48 40.49 23.64
N SER A 68 33.92 39.25 23.87
CA SER A 68 33.58 38.11 23.01
C SER A 68 32.12 37.72 23.16
N ALA A 69 31.43 37.62 22.02
CA ALA A 69 30.10 37.06 21.90
C ALA A 69 30.07 35.57 22.30
N TRP A 70 28.98 35.11 22.91
CA TRP A 70 28.89 33.72 23.34
C TRP A 70 27.47 33.13 23.29
N TYR A 71 27.40 31.80 23.42
CA TYR A 71 26.17 31.03 23.53
C TYR A 71 26.30 29.98 24.63
N ALA A 72 25.29 29.88 25.49
CA ALA A 72 25.11 28.75 26.38
C ALA A 72 24.63 27.51 25.60
N VAL A 73 25.28 26.37 25.80
CA VAL A 73 24.86 25.07 25.28
C VAL A 73 24.64 24.13 26.47
N PRO A 74 23.37 23.91 26.87
CA PRO A 74 23.05 22.99 27.95
C PRO A 74 23.51 21.57 27.65
N ARG A 75 24.08 20.89 28.64
CA ARG A 75 24.50 19.48 28.54
C ARG A 75 23.34 18.56 28.18
N ALA A 76 22.15 18.87 28.70
CA ALA A 76 20.92 18.15 28.36
C ALA A 76 20.67 18.16 26.85
N THR A 77 20.84 19.31 26.18
CA THR A 77 20.65 19.43 24.73
C THR A 77 21.62 18.54 23.95
N GLN A 78 22.88 18.46 24.37
CA GLN A 78 23.86 17.57 23.72
C GLN A 78 23.49 16.08 23.90
N ASN A 79 23.15 15.70 25.12
CA ASN A 79 22.72 14.33 25.43
C ASN A 79 21.44 13.94 24.69
N LEU A 80 20.50 14.89 24.53
CA LEU A 80 19.26 14.67 23.80
C LEU A 80 19.51 14.39 22.32
N VAL A 81 20.47 15.07 21.69
CA VAL A 81 20.84 14.78 20.29
C VAL A 81 21.40 13.36 20.17
N THR A 82 22.33 12.96 21.04
CA THR A 82 22.86 11.59 21.04
C THR A 82 21.77 10.56 21.31
N ALA A 83 20.90 10.79 22.30
CA ALA A 83 19.79 9.91 22.62
C ALA A 83 18.79 9.79 21.46
N ALA A 84 18.48 10.89 20.79
CA ALA A 84 17.60 10.91 19.62
C ALA A 84 18.20 10.13 18.45
N ILE A 85 19.51 10.26 18.18
CA ILE A 85 20.20 9.47 17.16
C ILE A 85 20.16 7.98 17.51
N VAL A 86 20.42 7.62 18.77
CA VAL A 86 20.35 6.22 19.22
C VAL A 86 18.94 5.67 19.09
N ALA A 87 17.91 6.43 19.46
CA ALA A 87 16.52 6.03 19.30
C ALA A 87 16.18 5.81 17.82
N GLN A 88 16.52 6.76 16.94
CA GLN A 88 16.31 6.64 15.50
C GLN A 88 17.04 5.43 14.90
N ALA A 89 18.30 5.21 15.30
CA ALA A 89 19.07 4.05 14.85
C ALA A 89 18.45 2.73 15.33
N THR A 90 17.96 2.69 16.57
CA THR A 90 17.29 1.51 17.13
C THR A 90 16.00 1.19 16.39
N GLU A 91 15.19 2.21 16.10
CA GLU A 91 13.96 2.05 15.31
C GLU A 91 14.26 1.58 13.88
N ALA A 92 15.29 2.13 13.23
CA ALA A 92 15.72 1.69 11.91
C ALA A 92 16.20 0.22 11.91
N LEU A 93 16.98 -0.17 12.93
CA LEU A 93 17.44 -1.56 13.09
C LEU A 93 16.28 -2.52 13.37
N ARG A 94 15.30 -2.10 14.17
CA ARG A 94 14.07 -2.86 14.43
C ARG A 94 13.28 -3.07 13.14
N GLY A 95 13.09 -2.00 12.35
CA GLY A 95 12.46 -2.08 11.03
C GLY A 95 13.19 -3.04 10.08
N GLN A 96 14.52 -2.95 10.00
CA GLN A 96 15.35 -3.88 9.21
C GLN A 96 15.21 -5.33 9.65
N ASN A 97 15.11 -5.59 10.96
CA ASN A 97 14.90 -6.95 11.46
C ASN A 97 13.52 -7.49 11.10
N TYR A 98 12.48 -6.65 11.11
CA TYR A 98 11.17 -7.04 10.59
C TYR A 98 11.23 -7.35 9.11
N ASP A 99 11.86 -6.50 8.30
CA ASP A 99 12.01 -6.77 6.87
C ASP A 99 12.71 -8.11 6.62
N LYS A 100 13.78 -8.43 7.36
CA LYS A 100 14.45 -9.73 7.26
C LYS A 100 13.50 -10.90 7.56
N ALA A 101 12.73 -10.81 8.64
CA ALA A 101 11.76 -11.85 9.00
C ALA A 101 10.63 -11.96 7.97
N ASN A 102 10.12 -10.82 7.50
CA ASN A 102 9.09 -10.73 6.47
C ASN A 102 9.58 -11.40 5.18
N TRP A 103 10.78 -11.04 4.69
CA TRP A 103 11.37 -11.63 3.50
C TRP A 103 11.58 -13.14 3.66
N GLN A 104 12.09 -13.57 4.81
CA GLN A 104 12.21 -15.01 5.09
C GLN A 104 10.86 -15.71 4.96
N ALA A 105 9.79 -15.14 5.50
CA ALA A 105 8.44 -15.70 5.38
C ALA A 105 7.95 -15.73 3.93
N VAL A 106 8.15 -14.64 3.16
CA VAL A 106 7.79 -14.56 1.72
C VAL A 106 8.43 -15.69 0.92
N PHE A 107 9.73 -15.97 1.14
CA PHE A 107 10.49 -16.97 0.39
C PHE A 107 10.31 -18.41 0.84
N SER A 108 9.93 -18.67 2.10
CA SER A 108 10.01 -20.02 2.69
C SER A 108 8.69 -20.58 3.20
N ALA A 109 7.71 -19.75 3.55
CA ALA A 109 6.43 -20.25 4.04
C ALA A 109 5.63 -20.90 2.91
N SER A 110 4.88 -21.97 3.19
CA SER A 110 3.94 -22.61 2.25
C SER A 110 2.52 -22.04 2.31
N GLY A 111 2.23 -21.19 3.30
CA GLY A 111 0.89 -20.71 3.61
C GLY A 111 0.71 -19.20 3.41
N ASN A 112 -0.31 -18.66 4.06
CA ASN A 112 -0.37 -17.22 4.27
C ASN A 112 0.66 -16.81 5.33
N ILE A 113 1.22 -15.62 5.14
CA ILE A 113 2.17 -14.97 6.04
C ILE A 113 1.57 -13.67 6.56
N THR A 114 2.04 -13.24 7.72
CA THR A 114 1.76 -11.89 8.25
C THR A 114 3.06 -11.10 8.22
N VAL A 115 3.04 -10.00 7.48
CA VAL A 115 4.13 -9.03 7.33
C VAL A 115 3.95 -7.94 8.36
N MET A 116 5.00 -7.62 9.11
CA MET A 116 5.03 -6.50 10.06
C MET A 116 5.80 -5.33 9.44
N LEU A 117 5.17 -4.18 9.30
CA LEU A 117 5.80 -2.98 8.75
C LEU A 117 6.60 -2.23 9.85
N PRO A 118 7.56 -1.36 9.47
CA PRO A 118 8.37 -0.60 10.43
C PRO A 118 7.54 0.28 11.39
N ASP A 119 6.37 0.73 10.94
CA ASP A 119 5.40 1.50 11.74
C ASP A 119 4.57 0.64 12.72
N GLY A 120 4.80 -0.68 12.74
CA GLY A 120 4.10 -1.64 13.60
C GLY A 120 2.75 -2.10 13.05
N SER A 121 2.31 -1.59 11.90
CA SER A 121 1.13 -2.11 11.22
C SER A 121 1.42 -3.48 10.60
N THR A 122 0.36 -4.23 10.29
CA THR A 122 0.49 -5.59 9.75
C THR A 122 -0.35 -5.78 8.50
N PHE A 123 0.12 -6.65 7.62
CA PHE A 123 -0.57 -7.09 6.42
C PHE A 123 -0.51 -8.62 6.33
N THR A 124 -1.60 -9.28 5.94
CA THR A 124 -1.64 -10.74 5.78
C THR A 124 -1.96 -11.11 4.34
N GLY A 125 -1.18 -12.02 3.76
CA GLY A 125 -1.33 -12.46 2.38
C GLY A 125 -0.61 -13.80 2.11
N PRO A 126 -0.78 -14.39 0.91
CA PRO A 126 -0.08 -15.62 0.54
C PRO A 126 1.44 -15.39 0.42
N SER A 127 2.24 -16.40 0.77
CA SER A 127 3.66 -16.43 0.42
C SER A 127 3.88 -16.60 -1.09
N TRP A 128 5.12 -16.40 -1.56
CA TRP A 128 5.45 -16.69 -2.96
C TRP A 128 5.35 -18.17 -3.29
N ASN A 129 5.75 -19.06 -2.39
CA ASN A 129 5.61 -20.50 -2.63
C ASN A 129 4.14 -20.88 -2.80
N LYS A 130 3.24 -20.34 -1.97
CA LYS A 130 1.80 -20.57 -2.11
C LYS A 130 1.26 -20.08 -3.45
N ILE A 131 1.70 -18.90 -3.91
CA ILE A 131 1.31 -18.38 -5.23
C ILE A 131 1.79 -19.33 -6.34
N VAL A 132 3.03 -19.79 -6.27
CA VAL A 132 3.60 -20.73 -7.26
C VAL A 132 2.85 -22.06 -7.26
N GLU A 133 2.52 -22.61 -6.09
CA GLU A 133 1.71 -23.83 -5.97
C GLU A 133 0.33 -23.64 -6.63
N LEU A 134 -0.37 -22.55 -6.30
CA LEU A 134 -1.66 -22.24 -6.90
C LEU A 134 -1.59 -22.06 -8.42
N LEU A 135 -0.49 -21.53 -8.96
CA LEU A 135 -0.28 -21.38 -10.40
C LEU A 135 0.04 -22.70 -11.08
N ASN A 136 0.80 -23.59 -10.42
CA ASN A 136 1.11 -24.93 -10.96
C ASN A 136 -0.12 -25.83 -11.01
N ASP A 137 -1.10 -25.62 -10.13
CA ASP A 137 -2.37 -26.36 -10.12
C ASP A 137 -3.30 -25.94 -11.27
N ILE A 138 -3.03 -24.82 -11.97
CA ILE A 138 -3.81 -24.38 -13.13
C ILE A 138 -3.37 -25.18 -14.35
N ASP A 139 -4.30 -25.97 -14.93
CA ASP A 139 -4.12 -26.64 -16.21
C ASP A 139 -4.65 -25.78 -17.38
N PRO A 140 -3.77 -25.09 -18.13
CA PRO A 140 -4.20 -24.25 -19.25
C PRO A 140 -4.77 -25.06 -20.41
N VAL A 141 -4.37 -26.33 -20.56
CA VAL A 141 -4.88 -27.20 -21.62
C VAL A 141 -6.32 -27.58 -21.30
N ALA A 142 -6.60 -28.00 -20.07
CA ALA A 142 -7.97 -28.29 -19.64
C ALA A 142 -8.89 -27.07 -19.76
N LEU A 143 -8.41 -25.87 -19.40
CA LEU A 143 -9.16 -24.63 -19.58
C LEU A 143 -9.44 -24.33 -21.06
N GLN A 144 -8.45 -24.53 -21.94
CA GLN A 144 -8.63 -24.35 -23.38
C GLN A 144 -9.59 -25.37 -23.97
N THR A 145 -9.52 -26.64 -23.54
CA THR A 145 -10.45 -27.70 -23.94
C THR A 145 -11.88 -27.34 -23.52
N LEU A 146 -12.08 -26.89 -22.28
CA LEU A 146 -13.39 -26.45 -21.81
C LEU A 146 -13.90 -25.26 -22.63
N ALA A 147 -13.05 -24.26 -22.91
CA ALA A 147 -13.43 -23.11 -23.72
C ALA A 147 -13.82 -23.51 -25.16
N THR A 148 -13.07 -24.42 -25.77
CA THR A 148 -13.39 -24.96 -27.10
C THR A 148 -14.68 -25.76 -27.10
N GLN A 149 -14.92 -26.60 -26.07
CA GLN A 149 -16.16 -27.37 -25.95
C GLN A 149 -17.38 -26.45 -25.80
N VAL A 150 -17.29 -25.43 -24.93
CA VAL A 150 -18.38 -24.45 -24.74
C VAL A 150 -18.69 -23.72 -26.05
N HIS A 151 -17.68 -23.41 -26.87
CA HIS A 151 -17.89 -22.80 -28.17
C HIS A 151 -18.57 -23.75 -29.16
N ALA A 152 -18.14 -25.02 -29.20
CA ALA A 152 -18.76 -26.05 -30.04
C ALA A 152 -20.23 -26.31 -29.63
N ASP A 153 -20.49 -26.42 -28.33
CA ASP A 153 -21.85 -26.59 -27.79
C ASP A 153 -22.74 -25.41 -28.16
N ALA A 154 -22.21 -24.17 -28.14
CA ALA A 154 -22.95 -22.99 -28.54
C ALA A 154 -23.34 -23.00 -30.03
N LEU A 155 -22.44 -23.48 -30.91
CA LEU A 155 -22.73 -23.66 -32.33
C LEU A 155 -23.78 -24.76 -32.55
N GLN A 156 -23.65 -25.90 -31.86
CA GLN A 156 -24.61 -26.99 -31.95
C GLN A 156 -26.01 -26.55 -31.50
N VAL A 157 -26.11 -25.80 -30.40
CA VAL A 157 -27.40 -25.25 -29.93
C VAL A 157 -28.02 -24.30 -30.96
N GLN A 158 -27.20 -23.53 -31.69
CA GLN A 158 -27.69 -22.69 -32.77
C GLN A 158 -28.25 -23.53 -33.93
N GLU A 159 -27.52 -24.56 -34.37
CA GLU A 159 -27.97 -25.47 -35.43
C GLU A 159 -29.25 -26.21 -35.03
N ASP A 160 -29.30 -26.76 -33.82
CA ASP A 160 -30.48 -27.45 -33.28
C ASP A 160 -31.70 -26.52 -33.26
N ARG A 161 -31.49 -25.24 -32.94
CA ARG A 161 -32.56 -24.24 -32.95
C ARG A 161 -33.08 -23.98 -34.36
N GLU A 162 -32.19 -23.82 -35.34
CA GLU A 162 -32.56 -23.62 -36.74
C GLU A 162 -33.34 -24.83 -37.30
N ASP A 163 -32.93 -26.06 -36.96
CA ASP A 163 -33.65 -27.29 -37.32
C ASP A 163 -35.03 -27.37 -36.66
N VAL A 164 -35.14 -27.02 -35.37
CA VAL A 164 -36.43 -26.97 -34.65
C VAL A 164 -37.36 -25.93 -35.28
N ASP A 165 -36.85 -24.73 -35.59
CA ASP A 165 -37.63 -23.67 -36.23
C ASP A 165 -38.12 -24.10 -37.63
N ALA A 166 -37.27 -24.78 -38.41
CA ALA A 166 -37.64 -25.34 -39.72
C ALA A 166 -38.71 -26.44 -39.61
N LYS A 167 -38.57 -27.35 -38.65
CA LYS A 167 -39.58 -28.40 -38.37
C LYS A 167 -40.90 -27.80 -37.91
N ALA A 168 -40.87 -26.78 -37.06
CA ALA A 168 -42.07 -26.07 -36.62
C ALA A 168 -42.80 -25.39 -37.79
N ALA A 169 -42.06 -24.78 -38.72
CA ALA A 169 -42.61 -24.21 -39.94
C ALA A 169 -43.24 -25.29 -40.84
N GLN A 170 -42.58 -26.43 -41.03
CA GLN A 170 -43.11 -27.54 -41.81
C GLN A 170 -44.39 -28.12 -41.20
N VAL A 171 -44.43 -28.35 -39.89
CA VAL A 171 -45.64 -28.81 -39.19
C VAL A 171 -46.82 -27.84 -39.41
N THR A 172 -46.53 -26.54 -39.47
CA THR A 172 -47.56 -25.53 -39.77
C THR A 172 -48.08 -25.66 -41.21
N LEU A 173 -47.19 -25.89 -42.18
CA LEU A 173 -47.59 -26.13 -43.58
C LEU A 173 -48.38 -27.42 -43.74
N ASP A 174 -47.93 -28.52 -43.13
CA ASP A 174 -48.61 -29.81 -43.18
C ASP A 174 -50.02 -29.71 -42.58
N ALA A 175 -50.18 -28.96 -41.48
CA ALA A 175 -51.49 -28.68 -40.88
C ALA A 175 -52.40 -27.86 -41.81
N GLN A 176 -51.86 -26.87 -42.52
CA GLN A 176 -52.62 -26.10 -43.52
C GLN A 176 -53.04 -26.96 -44.72
N SER A 177 -52.15 -27.83 -45.21
CA SER A 177 -52.47 -28.78 -46.27
C SER A 177 -53.57 -29.73 -45.83
N ALA A 178 -53.44 -30.35 -44.66
CA ALA A 178 -54.45 -31.25 -44.11
C ALA A 178 -55.82 -30.56 -43.92
N SER A 179 -55.83 -29.28 -43.48
CA SER A 179 -57.05 -28.49 -43.39
C SER A 179 -57.69 -28.26 -44.77
N THR A 180 -56.88 -28.00 -45.79
CA THR A 180 -57.34 -27.79 -47.17
C THR A 180 -57.92 -29.07 -47.78
N ASP A 181 -57.24 -30.19 -47.57
CA ASP A 181 -57.70 -31.51 -48.01
C ASP A 181 -59.02 -31.88 -47.34
N ALA A 182 -59.16 -31.61 -46.04
CA ALA A 182 -60.40 -31.84 -45.30
C ALA A 182 -61.57 -30.99 -45.82
N GLN A 183 -61.33 -29.71 -46.16
CA GLN A 183 -62.35 -28.84 -46.76
C GLN A 183 -62.75 -29.31 -48.17
N THR A 184 -61.78 -29.74 -48.97
CA THR A 184 -62.01 -30.29 -50.31
C THR A 184 -62.87 -31.54 -50.23
N ALA A 185 -62.49 -32.51 -49.39
CA ALA A 185 -63.26 -33.73 -49.16
C ALA A 185 -64.69 -33.45 -48.64
N ALA A 186 -64.85 -32.45 -47.76
CA ALA A 186 -66.18 -32.03 -47.29
C ALA A 186 -67.06 -31.46 -48.43
N THR A 187 -66.44 -30.69 -49.34
CA THR A 187 -67.12 -30.10 -50.51
C THR A 187 -67.53 -31.17 -51.51
N GLU A 188 -66.63 -32.10 -51.82
CA GLU A 188 -66.91 -33.24 -52.71
C GLU A 188 -68.02 -34.14 -52.15
N ARG A 189 -67.99 -34.40 -50.83
CA ARG A 189 -69.08 -35.13 -50.15
C ARG A 189 -70.43 -34.43 -50.31
N ALA A 190 -70.49 -33.12 -50.06
CA ALA A 190 -71.72 -32.34 -50.23
C ALA A 190 -72.23 -32.34 -51.68
N ALA A 191 -71.32 -32.25 -52.67
CA ALA A 191 -71.68 -32.34 -54.08
C ALA A 191 -72.27 -33.72 -54.44
N ALA A 192 -71.67 -34.81 -53.94
CA ALA A 192 -72.17 -36.16 -54.13
C ALA A 192 -73.57 -36.36 -53.50
N GLU A 193 -73.79 -35.82 -52.30
CA GLU A 193 -75.11 -35.82 -51.64
C GLU A 193 -76.16 -35.08 -52.47
N ASN A 194 -75.86 -33.88 -52.95
CA ASN A 194 -76.76 -33.09 -53.80
C ASN A 194 -77.07 -33.81 -55.13
N ALA A 195 -76.07 -34.44 -55.76
CA ALA A 195 -76.28 -35.21 -57.00
C ALA A 195 -77.21 -36.41 -56.77
N LYS A 196 -77.09 -37.08 -55.62
CA LYS A 196 -77.99 -38.17 -55.22
C LYS A 196 -79.44 -37.67 -55.03
N GLU A 197 -79.63 -36.52 -54.40
CA GLU A 197 -80.97 -35.91 -54.25
C GLU A 197 -81.58 -35.50 -55.60
N GLY A 198 -80.77 -34.91 -56.50
CA GLY A 198 -81.19 -34.55 -57.84
C GLY A 198 -81.64 -35.75 -58.68
N ALA A 199 -80.88 -36.86 -58.61
CA ALA A 199 -81.22 -38.10 -59.30
C ALA A 199 -82.57 -38.68 -58.80
N ASN A 200 -82.82 -38.62 -57.49
CA ASN A 200 -84.08 -39.10 -56.91
C ASN A 200 -85.30 -38.27 -57.35
N LYS A 201 -85.13 -36.97 -57.67
CA LYS A 201 -86.23 -36.12 -58.16
C LYS A 201 -86.64 -36.39 -59.61
N PHE A 202 -85.79 -37.03 -60.43
CA PHE A 202 -86.08 -37.33 -61.84
C PHE A 202 -86.83 -38.67 -62.05
N LEU A 203 -87.02 -39.45 -60.98
CA LEU A 203 -87.65 -40.78 -61.00
C LEU A 203 -89.13 -40.77 -60.53
N ILE A 204 -89.75 -39.60 -60.43
CA ILE A 204 -91.16 -39.38 -60.06
C ILE A 204 -91.83 -38.59 -61.19
#